data_AF-A0A5B2XNC4-F1
#
_entry.id   AF-A0A5B2XNC4-F1
#
_cell.length_a   1.000
_cell.length_b   1.000
_cell.length_c   1.000
_cell.angle_alpha   90.00
_cell.angle_beta   90.00
_cell.angle_gamma   90.00
#
_symmetry.space_group_name_H-M   'P 1'
#
loop_
_entity.id
_entity.type
_entity.pdbx_description
1 polymer ?
#
loop_
_entity_poly.entity_id
_entity_poly.type
_entity_poly.pdbx_seq_one_letter_code
_entity_poly.pdbx_strand_id
1 'polypeptide(L)'
;MSRSELTDTAIDTRTADGHPDLVLAGAMLSGVITPHEADLVSDVLLDHGDRSTAAKRRGMSRHQVTAQLNTASRHLADYLLGGPLRPAA
;
A
#
# COMPACT_ATOMS: atom_id res chain seq x y z
N MET A 1 -6.56 41.74 12.37
CA MET A 1 -6.71 40.69 11.35
C MET A 1 -5.32 40.22 10.97
N SER A 2 -4.91 39.01 11.38
CA SER A 2 -3.65 38.42 10.91
C SER A 2 -3.93 37.02 10.38
N ARG A 3 -3.33 36.78 9.22
CA ARG A 3 -3.67 35.80 8.19
C ARG A 3 -2.73 34.60 8.36
N SER A 4 -3.30 33.41 8.39
CA SER A 4 -2.68 32.13 7.98
C SER A 4 -1.26 31.85 8.48
N GLU A 5 -1.17 31.25 9.67
CA GLU A 5 -0.09 30.31 9.99
C GLU A 5 -0.67 28.89 9.92
N LEU A 6 -1.11 28.49 8.72
CA LEU A 6 -1.23 27.08 8.35
C LEU A 6 0.09 26.71 7.67
N THR A 7 1.20 26.92 8.38
CA THR A 7 2.52 26.52 7.90
C THR A 7 2.55 25.01 7.87
N ASP A 8 2.38 24.50 6.65
CA ASP A 8 3.20 23.45 6.10
C ASP A 8 3.42 22.32 7.10
N THR A 9 2.37 21.53 7.31
CA THR A 9 2.58 20.15 7.78
C THR A 9 3.30 19.44 6.65
N ALA A 10 4.61 19.69 6.56
CA ALA A 10 5.51 18.86 5.79
C ALA A 10 5.32 17.46 6.36
N ILE A 11 4.51 16.66 5.66
CA ILE A 11 4.35 15.26 5.97
C ILE A 11 5.74 14.70 5.79
N ASP A 12 6.43 14.47 6.90
CA ASP A 12 7.75 13.86 6.92
C ASP A 12 7.56 12.43 6.44
N THR A 13 7.66 12.24 5.13
CA THR A 13 7.53 10.93 4.47
C THR A 13 8.58 9.94 4.96
N ARG A 14 9.57 10.39 5.75
CA ARG A 14 10.53 9.54 6.47
C ARG A 14 9.88 8.63 7.51
N THR A 15 8.63 8.85 7.93
CA THR A 15 7.93 7.93 8.84
C THR A 15 7.21 6.77 8.11
N ALA A 16 7.26 6.72 6.78
CA ALA A 16 6.69 5.61 6.00
C ALA A 16 7.48 4.30 6.12
N ASP A 17 8.63 4.31 6.80
CA ASP A 17 9.43 3.12 7.10
C ASP A 17 8.78 2.29 8.22
N GLY A 18 7.60 1.70 7.94
CA GLY A 18 7.04 0.62 8.74
C GLY A 18 5.53 0.62 8.96
N HIS A 19 4.80 1.72 8.71
CA HIS A 19 3.34 1.68 8.81
C HIS A 19 2.75 1.11 7.51
N PRO A 20 2.08 -0.07 7.55
CA PRO A 20 1.67 -0.78 6.35
C PRO A 20 0.72 0.05 5.47
N ASP A 21 -0.20 0.82 6.06
CA ASP A 21 -1.10 1.70 5.29
C ASP A 21 -0.36 2.85 4.58
N LEU A 22 0.67 3.43 5.20
CA LEU A 22 1.47 4.49 4.57
C LEU A 22 2.34 3.91 3.45
N VAL A 23 2.85 2.68 3.63
CA VAL A 23 3.57 1.95 2.58
C VAL A 23 2.65 1.65 1.40
N LEU A 24 1.43 1.16 1.64
CA LEU A 24 0.44 0.89 0.60
C LEU A 24 0.05 2.17 -0.15
N ALA A 25 -0.21 3.26 0.57
CA ALA A 25 -0.52 4.55 -0.03
C ALA A 25 0.64 5.06 -0.90
N GLY A 26 1.89 4.96 -0.42
CA GLY A 26 3.08 5.34 -1.18
C GLY A 26 3.31 4.48 -2.43
N ALA A 27 3.09 3.17 -2.34
CA ALA A 27 3.20 2.24 -3.45
C ALA A 27 2.11 2.49 -4.52
N MET A 28 0.88 2.78 -4.09
CA MET A 28 -0.22 3.18 -4.99
C MET A 28 0.10 4.50 -5.71
N LEU A 29 0.58 5.51 -4.98
CA LEU A 29 0.94 6.81 -5.54
C LEU A 29 2.08 6.68 -6.57
N SER A 30 3.02 5.76 -6.31
CA SER A 30 4.14 5.45 -7.22
C SER A 30 3.74 4.53 -8.38
N GLY A 31 2.47 4.10 -8.45
CA GLY A 31 1.95 3.22 -9.51
C GLY A 31 2.48 1.77 -9.46
N VAL A 32 3.11 1.36 -8.35
CA VAL A 32 3.69 0.02 -8.16
C VAL A 32 2.59 -1.04 -8.02
N ILE A 33 1.52 -0.67 -7.32
CA ILE A 33 0.32 -1.49 -7.16
C ILE A 33 -0.92 -0.68 -7.52
N THR A 34 -1.95 -1.37 -7.98
CA THR A 34 -3.27 -0.78 -8.23
C THR A 34 -4.05 -0.62 -6.92
N PRO A 35 -5.09 0.25 -6.89
CA PRO A 35 -6.00 0.33 -5.75
C PRO A 35 -6.61 -1.03 -5.39
N HIS A 36 -6.96 -1.82 -6.41
CA HIS A 36 -7.55 -3.13 -6.21
C HIS A 36 -6.61 -4.12 -5.49
N GLU A 37 -5.32 -4.08 -5.83
CA GLU A 37 -4.28 -4.88 -5.19
C GLU A 37 -4.00 -4.40 -3.77
N ALA A 38 -3.97 -3.08 -3.54
CA ALA A 38 -3.84 -2.50 -2.20
C ALA A 38 -4.99 -2.94 -1.28
N ASP A 39 -6.23 -2.84 -1.76
CA ASP A 39 -7.39 -3.29 -0.99
C ASP A 39 -7.28 -4.80 -0.65
N LEU A 40 -6.76 -5.60 -1.59
CA LEU A 40 -6.61 -7.05 -1.39
C LEU A 40 -5.54 -7.36 -0.36
N VAL A 41 -4.42 -6.62 -0.39
CA VAL A 41 -3.34 -6.74 0.59
C VAL A 41 -3.83 -6.32 1.97
N SER A 42 -4.56 -5.20 2.09
CA SER A 42 -5.18 -4.78 3.36
C SER A 42 -6.10 -5.86 3.92
N ASP A 43 -7.08 -6.29 3.11
CA ASP A 43 -8.12 -7.23 3.53
C ASP A 43 -7.55 -8.58 4.00
N VAL A 44 -6.51 -9.08 3.31
CA VAL A 44 -5.98 -10.43 3.56
C VAL A 44 -4.78 -10.44 4.48
N LEU A 45 -3.85 -9.51 4.34
CA LEU A 45 -2.57 -9.57 5.07
C LEU A 45 -2.54 -8.69 6.31
N LEU A 46 -3.41 -7.67 6.40
CA LEU A 46 -3.45 -6.74 7.54
C LEU A 46 -4.67 -6.98 8.44
N ASP A 47 -5.86 -7.13 7.86
CA ASP A 47 -7.11 -7.13 8.64
C ASP A 47 -7.56 -8.53 9.10
N HIS A 48 -7.66 -9.48 8.18
CA HIS A 48 -8.43 -10.70 8.45
C HIS A 48 -7.66 -12.02 8.30
N GLY A 49 -6.51 -12.06 7.62
CA GLY A 49 -5.71 -13.27 7.46
C GLY A 49 -6.33 -14.36 6.56
N ASP A 50 -7.58 -14.21 6.10
CA ASP A 50 -8.31 -15.28 5.39
C ASP A 50 -8.56 -14.97 3.91
N ARG A 51 -7.77 -15.64 3.07
CA ARG A 51 -7.90 -15.64 1.60
C ARG A 51 -9.25 -16.16 1.10
N SER A 52 -9.89 -17.08 1.84
CA SER A 52 -11.14 -17.72 1.42
C SER A 52 -12.32 -16.77 1.60
N THR A 53 -12.35 -16.03 2.70
CA THR A 53 -13.34 -14.98 2.93
C THR A 53 -13.15 -13.80 1.99
N ALA A 54 -11.92 -13.36 1.73
CA ALA A 54 -11.63 -12.34 0.73
C ALA A 54 -12.09 -12.75 -0.68
N ALA A 55 -11.84 -14.00 -1.09
CA ALA A 55 -12.29 -14.55 -2.35
C ALA A 55 -13.82 -14.48 -2.49
N LYS A 56 -14.57 -14.90 -1.45
CA LYS A 56 -16.03 -14.83 -1.44
C LYS A 56 -16.55 -13.39 -1.53
N ARG A 57 -16.00 -12.46 -0.72
CA ARG A 57 -16.40 -11.04 -0.73
C ARG A 57 -16.18 -10.37 -2.10
N ARG A 58 -15.15 -10.78 -2.83
CA ARG A 58 -14.78 -10.21 -4.13
C ARG A 58 -15.31 -10.97 -5.34
N GLY A 59 -16.08 -12.06 -5.12
CA GLY A 59 -16.57 -12.90 -6.22
C GLY A 59 -15.46 -13.58 -7.02
N MET A 60 -14.31 -13.84 -6.39
CA MET A 60 -13.13 -14.44 -7.02
C MET A 60 -12.94 -15.89 -6.57
N SER A 61 -12.23 -16.67 -7.38
CA SER A 61 -11.69 -17.96 -6.92
C SER A 61 -10.50 -17.76 -5.98
N ARG A 62 -10.27 -18.74 -5.08
CA ARG A 62 -9.10 -18.75 -4.18
C ARG A 62 -7.77 -18.72 -4.95
N HIS A 63 -7.73 -19.32 -6.14
CA HIS A 63 -6.55 -19.28 -7.01
C HIS A 63 -6.27 -17.86 -7.52
N GLN A 64 -7.30 -17.14 -7.97
CA GLN A 64 -7.17 -15.75 -8.42
C GLN A 64 -6.69 -14.84 -7.29
N VAL A 65 -7.25 -14.97 -6.08
CA VAL A 65 -6.78 -14.23 -4.90
C VAL A 65 -5.31 -14.51 -4.60
N THR A 66 -4.91 -15.78 -4.66
CA THR A 66 -3.50 -16.17 -4.40
C THR A 66 -2.57 -15.60 -5.46
N ALA A 67 -2.94 -15.65 -6.74
CA ALA A 67 -2.15 -15.11 -7.82
C ALA A 67 -1.99 -13.58 -7.70
N GLN A 68 -3.08 -12.86 -7.45
CA GLN A 68 -3.05 -11.40 -7.26
C GLN A 68 -2.23 -11.00 -6.03
N LEU A 69 -2.38 -11.70 -4.90
CA LEU A 69 -1.57 -11.46 -3.71
C LEU A 69 -0.08 -11.69 -3.97
N ASN A 70 0.28 -12.76 -4.69
CA ASN A 70 1.68 -13.03 -5.01
C ASN A 70 2.28 -11.92 -5.90
N THR A 71 1.52 -11.44 -6.89
CA THR A 71 1.94 -10.33 -7.75
C THR A 71 2.13 -9.05 -6.93
N ALA A 72 1.10 -8.64 -6.17
CA ALA A 72 1.15 -7.45 -5.33
C ALA A 72 2.29 -7.52 -4.30
N SER A 73 2.49 -8.68 -3.67
CA SER A 73 3.56 -8.90 -2.69
C SER A 73 4.95 -8.76 -3.32
N ARG A 74 5.12 -9.22 -4.57
CA ARG A 74 6.39 -9.07 -5.29
C ARG A 74 6.67 -7.61 -5.61
N HIS A 75 5.69 -6.89 -6.15
CA HIS A 75 5.85 -5.47 -6.46
C HIS A 75 6.14 -4.65 -5.21
N LEU A 76 5.46 -4.94 -4.10
CA LEU A 76 5.72 -4.29 -2.81
C LEU A 76 7.11 -4.63 -2.26
N ALA A 77 7.55 -5.89 -2.36
CA ALA A 77 8.91 -6.27 -1.97
C ALA A 77 9.97 -5.51 -2.80
N ASP A 78 9.79 -5.44 -4.11
CA ASP A 78 10.70 -4.72 -5.01
C ASP A 78 10.72 -3.22 -4.69
N TYR A 79 9.56 -2.62 -4.39
CA TYR A 79 9.44 -1.23 -3.97
C TYR A 79 10.14 -0.94 -2.63
N LEU A 80 9.96 -1.83 -1.65
CA LEU A 80 10.58 -1.69 -0.33
C LEU A 80 12.11 -1.90 -0.38
N LEU A 81 12.59 -2.82 -1.22
CA LEU A 81 14.02 -3.12 -1.39
C LEU A 81 14.72 -2.10 -2.30
N GLY A 82 13.99 -1.52 -3.27
CA GLY A 82 14.49 -0.45 -4.13
C GLY A 82 14.67 0.90 -3.42
N GLY A 83 14.16 1.01 -2.19
CA GLY A 83 14.16 2.20 -1.36
C GLY A 83 13.05 3.19 -1.74
N PRO A 84 12.40 3.85 -0.77
CA PRO A 84 11.48 4.93 -1.08
C PRO A 84 12.24 6.02 -1.84
N LEU A 85 11.65 6.48 -2.95
CA LEU A 85 12.11 7.58 -3.80
C LEU A 85 13.08 8.52 -3.08
N ARG A 86 14.39 8.37 -3.34
CA ARG A 86 15.40 9.30 -2.85
C ARG A 86 15.10 10.67 -3.50
N PRO A 87 14.73 11.71 -2.75
CA PRO A 87 14.57 13.03 -3.35
C PRO A 87 15.96 13.49 -3.84
N ALA A 88 16.02 13.98 -5.07
CA ALA A 88 17.22 14.60 -5.61
C ALA A 88 17.64 15.76 -4.67
N ALA A 89 18.92 15.76 -4.30
CA ALA A 89 19.53 16.75 -3.43
C ALA A 89 19.63 18.12 -4.12
#